data_AF-A0A1E5SKI4-F1
#
_entry.id   AF-A0A1E5SKI4-F1
#
_cell.length_a   1.000
_cell.length_b   1.000
_cell.length_c   1.000
_cell.angle_alpha   90.00
_cell.angle_beta   90.00
_cell.angle_gamma   90.00
#
_symmetry.space_group_name_H-M   'P 1'
#
loop_
_entity.id
_entity.type
_entity.pdbx_description
1 polymer ?
#
loop_
_entity_poly.entity_id
_entity_poly.type
_entity_poly.pdbx_seq_one_letter_code
_entity_poly.pdbx_strand_id
1 'polypeptide(L)'
;MKTKVLFSLIAIALISFACGNDGGGDDQPDPCATPVVITVTNTINATAGQSDGSFTVTATGGSGGFEFSIDGGALQSSGTFTDLAAGTYTVTATGTSGCSNTLQVTVGENSALQVSFASDVLPILEMRCATAGCHVAGGNAPFAINGFSDAQPRAARFKARVAGRTMPPASATALTNQQIDIIVAWVDNGAQDN
;
A
#
# COMPACT_ATOMS: atom_id res chain seq x y z
N MET A 1 -29.68 -18.68 21.76
CA MET A 1 -29.19 -19.76 20.89
C MET A 1 -28.19 -19.14 19.91
N LYS A 2 -26.91 -19.50 20.01
CA LYS A 2 -25.80 -18.95 19.22
C LYS A 2 -25.54 -19.86 18.00
N THR A 3 -25.61 -19.33 16.78
CA THR A 3 -25.21 -20.05 15.55
C THR A 3 -24.26 -19.12 14.79
N LYS A 4 -22.98 -19.10 15.15
CA LYS A 4 -21.86 -19.79 14.47
C LYS A 4 -21.79 -19.54 12.95
N VAL A 5 -20.91 -18.59 12.63
CA VAL A 5 -20.26 -18.26 11.36
C VAL A 5 -19.86 -19.51 10.56
N LEU A 6 -20.25 -19.59 9.29
CA LEU A 6 -19.75 -20.57 8.34
C LEU A 6 -18.96 -19.83 7.25
N PHE A 7 -17.63 -19.84 7.39
CA PHE A 7 -16.69 -19.45 6.34
C PHE A 7 -16.80 -20.49 5.22
N SER A 8 -17.23 -20.04 4.03
CA SER A 8 -17.32 -20.88 2.83
C SER A 8 -15.92 -21.25 2.38
N LEU A 9 -15.62 -22.56 2.40
CA LEU A 9 -14.37 -23.13 1.96
C LEU A 9 -14.09 -22.84 0.48
N ILE A 10 -12.81 -22.57 0.25
CA ILE A 10 -12.07 -22.53 -1.00
C ILE A 10 -12.45 -23.73 -1.89
N ALA A 11 -12.84 -23.45 -3.13
CA ALA A 11 -13.00 -24.45 -4.18
C ALA A 11 -11.62 -25.02 -4.52
N ILE A 12 -11.34 -26.24 -4.03
CA ILE A 12 -10.22 -27.07 -4.47
C ILE A 12 -10.60 -27.60 -5.85
N ALA A 13 -10.12 -26.95 -6.91
CA ALA A 13 -10.11 -27.53 -8.24
C ALA A 13 -9.01 -28.59 -8.29
N LEU A 14 -9.39 -29.84 -8.00
CA LEU A 14 -8.64 -31.04 -8.36
C LEU A 14 -8.57 -31.13 -9.88
N ILE A 15 -7.52 -30.54 -10.47
CA ILE A 15 -7.13 -30.87 -11.82
C ILE A 15 -6.29 -32.15 -11.73
N SER A 16 -6.99 -33.28 -11.85
CA SER A 16 -6.38 -34.55 -12.23
C SER A 16 -5.88 -34.43 -13.66
N PHE A 17 -4.58 -34.21 -13.85
CA PHE A 17 -3.92 -34.53 -15.11
C PHE A 17 -3.27 -35.92 -14.99
N ALA A 18 -3.82 -36.84 -15.76
CA ALA A 18 -3.34 -38.18 -15.94
C ALA A 18 -2.04 -38.20 -16.78
N CYS A 19 -1.06 -38.97 -16.31
CA CYS A 19 -0.12 -39.77 -17.09
C CYS A 19 -0.05 -41.11 -16.33
N GLY A 20 -0.02 -42.30 -16.90
CA GLY A 20 -0.18 -42.87 -18.23
C GLY A 20 -0.52 -44.35 -17.97
N ASN A 21 -1.30 -44.98 -18.84
CA ASN A 21 -1.83 -46.33 -18.61
C ASN A 21 -0.96 -47.40 -19.30
N ASP A 22 0.36 -47.29 -19.15
CA ASP A 22 1.38 -48.15 -19.72
C ASP A 22 1.91 -49.10 -18.64
N GLY A 23 1.32 -50.30 -18.57
CA GLY A 23 1.67 -51.35 -17.63
C GLY A 23 3.08 -51.92 -17.81
N GLY A 24 4.10 -51.22 -17.31
CA GLY A 24 5.46 -51.72 -17.14
C GLY A 24 6.00 -51.25 -15.79
N GLY A 25 6.63 -52.14 -15.03
CA GLY A 25 7.08 -51.83 -13.67
C GLY A 25 8.14 -50.73 -13.60
N ASP A 26 7.82 -49.65 -12.90
CA ASP A 26 8.69 -48.51 -12.66
C ASP A 26 8.42 -47.89 -11.27
N ASP A 27 9.06 -48.47 -10.24
CA ASP A 27 9.37 -47.80 -8.97
C ASP A 27 10.37 -46.64 -9.20
N GLN A 28 10.16 -45.80 -10.22
CA GLN A 28 10.93 -44.58 -10.41
C GLN A 28 10.32 -43.51 -9.52
N PRO A 29 11.03 -43.00 -8.50
CA PRO A 29 10.47 -41.99 -7.61
C PRO A 29 10.05 -40.78 -8.43
N ASP A 30 8.75 -40.49 -8.45
CA ASP A 30 8.18 -39.32 -9.11
C ASP A 30 8.90 -38.08 -8.57
N PRO A 31 9.62 -37.33 -9.42
CA PRO A 31 10.43 -36.21 -8.97
C PRO A 31 9.57 -35.02 -8.49
N CYS A 32 8.24 -35.10 -8.62
CA CYS A 32 7.25 -34.16 -8.09
C CYS A 32 6.55 -34.62 -6.81
N ALA A 33 7.04 -35.67 -6.14
CA ALA A 33 6.41 -36.21 -4.93
C ALA A 33 6.25 -35.20 -3.78
N THR A 34 7.05 -34.13 -3.73
CA THR A 34 6.87 -33.01 -2.80
C THR A 34 6.22 -31.81 -3.51
N PRO A 35 5.08 -31.29 -3.02
CA PRO A 35 4.42 -30.17 -3.66
C PRO A 35 5.32 -28.93 -3.60
N VAL A 36 5.48 -28.26 -4.74
CA VAL A 36 6.14 -26.96 -4.81
C VAL A 36 5.21 -25.93 -4.15
N VAL A 37 5.71 -25.20 -3.15
CA VAL A 37 4.97 -24.14 -2.47
C VAL A 37 5.66 -22.81 -2.75
N ILE A 38 4.91 -21.87 -3.31
CA ILE A 38 5.37 -20.50 -3.57
C ILE A 38 4.86 -19.61 -2.43
N THR A 39 5.75 -18.83 -1.84
CA THR A 39 5.45 -17.87 -0.78
C THR A 39 5.93 -16.48 -1.17
N VAL A 40 5.05 -15.49 -1.04
CA VAL A 40 5.43 -14.08 -1.18
C VAL A 40 6.08 -13.63 0.12
N THR A 41 7.31 -13.14 0.06
CA THR A 41 8.06 -12.70 1.24
C THR A 41 8.03 -11.20 1.42
N ASN A 42 7.89 -10.44 0.33
CA ASN A 42 7.78 -8.99 0.37
C ASN A 42 6.98 -8.47 -0.82
N THR A 43 6.21 -7.41 -0.61
CA THR A 43 5.48 -6.70 -1.66
C THR A 43 5.57 -5.20 -1.41
N ILE A 44 5.97 -4.45 -2.42
CA ILE A 44 5.99 -2.99 -2.46
C ILE A 44 4.98 -2.55 -3.51
N ASN A 45 4.00 -1.79 -3.09
CA ASN A 45 2.98 -1.21 -3.96
C ASN A 45 3.58 -0.19 -4.92
N ALA A 46 3.05 -0.12 -6.13
CA ALA A 46 3.44 0.89 -7.12
C ALA A 46 2.78 2.24 -6.80
N THR A 47 3.47 3.34 -7.08
CA THR A 47 2.87 4.68 -7.06
C THR A 47 1.84 4.82 -8.19
N ALA A 48 0.75 5.54 -7.93
CA ALA A 48 -0.30 5.78 -8.94
C ALA A 48 0.26 6.24 -10.29
N GLY A 49 -0.04 5.49 -11.34
CA GLY A 49 0.40 5.78 -12.71
C GLY A 49 1.87 5.50 -13.00
N GLN A 50 2.63 4.93 -12.06
CA GLN A 50 4.03 4.57 -12.20
C GLN A 50 4.22 3.04 -12.14
N SER A 51 5.39 2.59 -12.57
CA SER A 51 5.82 1.19 -12.53
C SER A 51 7.02 1.05 -11.60
N ASP A 52 6.85 1.45 -10.34
CA ASP A 52 7.86 1.42 -9.28
C ASP A 52 7.53 0.39 -8.18
N GLY A 53 6.51 -0.45 -8.40
CA GLY A 53 6.18 -1.57 -7.54
C GLY A 53 7.17 -2.72 -7.69
N SER A 54 7.23 -3.56 -6.67
CA SER A 54 8.04 -4.78 -6.70
C SER A 54 7.48 -5.85 -5.77
N PHE A 55 7.81 -7.11 -6.03
CA PHE A 55 7.57 -8.17 -5.06
C PHE A 55 8.69 -9.20 -5.10
N THR A 56 8.84 -9.91 -3.98
CA THR A 56 9.79 -11.00 -3.83
C THR A 56 9.03 -12.26 -3.46
N VAL A 57 9.33 -13.34 -4.17
CA VAL A 57 8.80 -14.68 -3.93
C VAL A 57 9.93 -15.65 -3.62
N THR A 58 9.60 -16.68 -2.85
CA THR A 58 10.45 -17.83 -2.62
C THR A 58 9.65 -19.09 -2.91
N ALA A 59 10.32 -20.14 -3.41
CA ALA A 59 9.73 -21.45 -3.58
C ALA A 59 10.44 -22.47 -2.68
N THR A 60 9.66 -23.37 -2.10
CA THR A 60 10.13 -24.49 -1.28
C THR A 60 9.44 -25.79 -1.72
N GLY A 61 10.00 -26.93 -1.34
CA GLY A 61 9.54 -28.24 -1.83
C GLY A 61 10.25 -28.65 -3.13
N GLY A 62 9.66 -29.58 -3.90
CA GLY A 62 10.22 -30.10 -5.14
C GLY A 62 11.64 -30.68 -5.03
N SER A 63 12.35 -30.71 -6.17
CA SER A 63 13.75 -31.18 -6.26
C SER A 63 14.81 -30.07 -6.10
N GLY A 64 14.43 -28.89 -5.63
CA GLY A 64 15.33 -27.73 -5.54
C GLY A 64 15.73 -27.16 -6.91
N GLY A 65 16.40 -26.00 -6.90
CA GLY A 65 16.74 -25.27 -8.13
C GLY A 65 15.50 -24.76 -8.85
N PHE A 66 14.94 -23.64 -8.37
CA PHE A 66 13.74 -23.05 -8.93
C PHE A 66 14.07 -21.90 -9.88
N GLU A 67 13.37 -21.88 -11.01
CA GLU A 67 13.27 -20.73 -11.90
C GLU A 67 11.88 -20.12 -11.81
N PHE A 68 11.81 -18.81 -11.73
CA PHE A 68 10.59 -18.03 -11.59
C PHE A 68 10.31 -17.28 -12.89
N SER A 69 9.05 -17.24 -13.30
CA SER A 69 8.55 -16.35 -14.35
C SER A 69 7.32 -15.60 -13.87
N ILE A 70 7.06 -14.46 -14.48
CA ILE A 70 5.90 -13.61 -14.24
C ILE A 70 5.09 -13.50 -15.53
N ASP A 71 3.79 -13.81 -15.48
CA ASP A 71 2.85 -13.78 -16.61
C ASP A 71 3.33 -14.49 -17.89
N GLY A 72 4.09 -15.58 -17.72
CA GLY A 72 4.65 -16.34 -18.85
C GLY A 72 5.87 -15.69 -19.52
N GLY A 73 6.49 -14.71 -18.86
CA GLY A 73 7.73 -14.08 -19.30
C GLY A 73 8.97 -14.97 -19.16
N ALA A 74 10.15 -14.35 -19.28
CA ALA A 74 11.43 -15.07 -19.17
C ALA A 74 11.60 -15.71 -17.78
N LEU A 75 12.13 -16.93 -17.76
CA LEU A 75 12.52 -17.62 -16.54
C LEU A 75 13.80 -16.98 -15.97
N GLN A 76 13.80 -16.76 -14.66
CA GLN A 76 14.94 -16.25 -13.92
C GLN A 76 15.12 -17.00 -12.60
N SER A 77 16.37 -17.19 -12.17
CA SER A 77 16.64 -17.83 -10.87
C SER A 77 16.33 -16.91 -9.67
N SER A 78 16.29 -15.59 -9.90
CA SER A 78 15.87 -14.61 -8.90
C SER A 78 14.35 -14.59 -8.74
N GLY A 79 13.86 -14.69 -7.50
CA GLY A 79 12.45 -14.51 -7.17
C GLY A 79 12.03 -13.05 -6.98
N THR A 80 12.88 -12.09 -7.35
CA THR A 80 12.58 -10.66 -7.22
C THR A 80 12.15 -10.07 -8.56
N PHE A 81 11.00 -9.43 -8.57
CA PHE A 81 10.46 -8.71 -9.72
C PHE A 81 10.30 -7.23 -9.35
N THR A 82 10.94 -6.35 -10.13
CA THR A 82 10.91 -4.89 -9.97
C THR A 82 10.22 -4.25 -11.16
N ASP A 83 10.02 -2.93 -11.08
CA ASP A 83 9.49 -2.10 -12.16
C ASP A 83 8.07 -2.51 -12.58
N LEU A 84 7.24 -2.90 -11.61
CA LEU A 84 5.88 -3.37 -11.81
C LEU A 84 4.87 -2.25 -11.57
N ALA A 85 3.84 -2.18 -12.41
CA ALA A 85 2.68 -1.33 -12.19
C ALA A 85 1.73 -1.96 -11.16
N ALA A 86 0.75 -1.19 -10.67
CA ALA A 86 -0.33 -1.76 -9.88
C ALA A 86 -1.14 -2.76 -10.73
N GLY A 87 -1.32 -3.98 -10.23
CA GLY A 87 -1.87 -5.07 -11.01
C GLY A 87 -1.81 -6.42 -10.30
N THR A 88 -2.44 -7.42 -10.91
CA THR A 88 -2.32 -8.83 -10.46
C THR A 88 -1.42 -9.57 -11.43
N TYR A 89 -0.39 -10.20 -10.88
CA TYR A 89 0.65 -10.91 -11.61
C TYR A 89 0.61 -12.39 -11.29
N THR A 90 0.76 -13.24 -12.31
CA THR A 90 0.80 -14.70 -12.16
C THR A 90 2.25 -15.16 -12.14
N VAL A 91 2.73 -15.56 -10.98
CA VAL A 91 4.08 -16.09 -10.78
C VAL A 91 4.06 -17.58 -11.02
N THR A 92 4.95 -18.09 -11.88
CA THR A 92 5.17 -19.53 -12.08
C THR A 92 6.56 -19.90 -11.58
N ALA A 93 6.66 -20.84 -10.64
CA ALA A 93 7.92 -21.40 -10.20
C ALA A 93 8.08 -22.81 -10.79
N THR A 94 9.17 -23.04 -11.53
CA THR A 94 9.49 -24.31 -12.18
C THR A 94 10.77 -24.87 -11.55
N GLY A 95 10.69 -26.09 -11.01
CA GLY A 95 11.86 -26.80 -10.46
C GLY A 95 12.65 -27.52 -11.55
N THR A 96 13.91 -27.85 -11.25
CA THR A 96 14.81 -28.63 -12.13
C THR A 96 14.26 -29.99 -12.57
N SER A 97 13.34 -30.57 -11.80
CA SER A 97 12.63 -31.81 -12.11
C SER A 97 11.47 -31.67 -13.09
N GLY A 98 11.15 -30.45 -13.53
CA GLY A 98 10.00 -30.15 -14.39
C GLY A 98 8.70 -29.88 -13.63
N CYS A 99 8.70 -29.95 -12.31
CA CYS A 99 7.53 -29.63 -11.49
C CYS A 99 7.30 -28.11 -11.45
N SER A 100 6.13 -27.66 -11.87
CA SER A 100 5.75 -26.24 -11.83
C SER A 100 4.56 -25.98 -10.93
N ASN A 101 4.56 -24.84 -10.23
CA ASN A 101 3.37 -24.32 -9.55
C ASN A 101 3.17 -22.84 -9.89
N THR A 102 1.94 -22.35 -9.72
CA THR A 102 1.57 -20.95 -10.01
C THR A 102 0.96 -20.29 -8.78
N LEU A 103 1.23 -19.00 -8.61
CA LEU A 103 0.67 -18.17 -7.53
C LEU A 103 0.33 -16.79 -8.08
N GLN A 104 -0.87 -16.29 -7.76
CA GLN A 104 -1.24 -14.91 -8.05
C GLN A 104 -0.73 -13.98 -6.95
N VAL A 105 -0.05 -12.91 -7.35
CA VAL A 105 0.45 -11.85 -6.49
C VAL A 105 -0.15 -10.53 -6.93
N THR A 106 -0.79 -9.81 -6.01
CA THR A 106 -1.34 -8.48 -6.30
C THR A 106 -0.37 -7.40 -5.81
N VAL A 107 0.07 -6.55 -6.72
CA VAL A 107 0.78 -5.30 -6.41
C VAL A 107 -0.27 -4.21 -6.29
N GLY A 108 -0.41 -3.66 -5.08
CA GLY A 108 -1.34 -2.57 -4.82
C GLY A 108 -0.86 -1.26 -5.45
N GLU A 109 -1.77 -0.29 -5.50
CA GLU A 109 -1.44 1.08 -5.85
C GLU A 109 -1.34 1.93 -4.57
N ASN A 110 -0.20 2.56 -4.35
CA ASN A 110 -0.06 3.68 -3.45
C ASN A 110 -0.49 4.94 -4.22
N SER A 111 -1.79 5.23 -4.17
CA SER A 111 -2.27 6.56 -4.52
C SER A 111 -1.67 7.52 -3.50
N ALA A 112 -0.72 8.36 -3.94
CA ALA A 112 -0.05 9.34 -3.09
C ALA A 112 -1.05 10.02 -2.14
N LEU A 113 -0.87 9.82 -0.83
CA LEU A 113 -1.60 10.44 0.28
C LEU A 113 -3.00 10.94 -0.12
N GLN A 114 -3.92 10.03 -0.40
CA GLN A 114 -5.33 10.37 -0.36
C GLN A 114 -5.67 10.55 1.12
N VAL A 115 -5.49 11.76 1.66
CA VAL A 115 -6.04 12.13 2.97
C VAL A 115 -7.53 11.80 2.90
N SER A 116 -7.95 10.77 3.62
CA SER A 116 -9.32 10.32 3.58
C SER A 116 -10.10 11.18 4.56
N PHE A 117 -10.90 12.12 4.03
CA PHE A 117 -11.65 13.06 4.86
C PHE A 117 -12.47 12.37 5.96
N ALA A 118 -12.99 11.17 5.68
CA ALA A 118 -13.83 10.42 6.59
C ALA A 118 -13.08 9.87 7.83
N SER A 119 -11.83 9.42 7.68
CA SER A 119 -11.10 8.82 8.80
C SER A 119 -10.08 9.77 9.42
N ASP A 120 -9.51 10.67 8.62
CA ASP A 120 -8.41 11.53 9.06
C ASP A 120 -8.89 12.93 9.45
N VAL A 121 -9.94 13.46 8.79
CA VAL A 121 -10.37 14.86 8.93
C VAL A 121 -11.64 15.01 9.79
N LEU A 122 -12.58 14.05 9.74
CA LEU A 122 -13.77 14.06 10.59
C LEU A 122 -13.44 14.13 12.10
N PRO A 123 -12.47 13.36 12.64
CA PRO A 123 -12.14 13.46 14.06
C PRO A 123 -11.60 14.83 14.44
N ILE A 124 -10.86 15.49 13.54
CA ILE A 124 -10.29 16.82 13.76
C ILE A 124 -11.38 17.89 13.75
N LEU A 125 -12.35 17.80 12.83
CA LEU A 125 -13.49 18.71 12.77
C LEU A 125 -14.40 18.57 14.01
N GLU A 126 -14.66 17.34 14.45
CA GLU A 126 -15.55 17.07 15.59
C GLU A 126 -14.90 17.32 16.95
N MET A 127 -13.59 17.10 17.10
CA MET A 127 -12.87 17.26 18.37
C MET A 127 -12.43 18.70 18.65
N ARG A 128 -12.35 19.57 17.62
CA ARG A 128 -11.92 20.97 17.77
C ARG A 128 -13.03 22.01 17.58
N CYS A 129 -14.21 21.65 17.06
CA CYS A 129 -15.36 22.58 17.02
C CYS A 129 -16.02 22.84 18.39
N ALA A 130 -15.77 22.02 19.40
CA ALA A 130 -16.40 22.20 20.72
C ALA A 130 -15.80 23.37 21.54
N THR A 131 -14.56 23.79 21.27
CA THR A 131 -13.86 24.79 22.11
C THR A 131 -13.49 26.08 21.39
N ALA A 132 -13.40 26.09 20.05
CA ALA A 132 -13.07 27.30 19.29
C ALA A 132 -13.95 27.44 18.03
N GLY A 133 -15.24 27.72 18.23
CA GLY A 133 -16.06 28.59 17.35
C GLY A 133 -16.10 28.34 15.83
N CYS A 134 -15.76 27.16 15.30
CA CYS A 134 -15.94 26.87 13.88
C CYS A 134 -17.39 26.42 13.62
N HIS A 135 -18.16 27.35 13.04
CA HIS A 135 -19.33 27.12 12.17
C HIS A 135 -20.46 26.27 12.73
N VAL A 136 -21.30 26.89 13.55
CA VAL A 136 -22.72 26.54 13.62
C VAL A 136 -23.30 26.53 12.19
N ALA A 137 -23.83 25.37 11.79
CA ALA A 137 -24.62 25.22 10.58
C ALA A 137 -25.68 26.35 10.52
N GLY A 138 -25.55 27.23 9.53
CA GLY A 138 -26.46 28.38 9.32
C GLY A 138 -25.87 29.77 9.58
N GLY A 139 -24.61 29.89 10.05
CA GLY A 139 -23.98 31.20 10.27
C GLY A 139 -23.34 31.80 9.01
N ASN A 140 -23.99 32.80 8.39
CA ASN A 140 -23.38 33.68 7.39
C ASN A 140 -22.32 34.58 8.05
N ALA A 141 -21.11 34.06 8.27
CA ALA A 141 -19.93 34.87 8.54
C ALA A 141 -19.04 34.88 7.28
N PRO A 142 -18.49 36.04 6.85
CA PRO A 142 -17.67 36.15 5.63
C PRO A 142 -16.36 35.34 5.65
N PHE A 143 -16.06 34.65 6.75
CA PHE A 143 -14.83 33.88 6.98
C PHE A 143 -15.07 32.37 7.13
N ALA A 144 -16.26 31.86 6.81
CA ALA A 144 -16.52 30.42 6.78
C ALA A 144 -15.64 29.67 5.77
N ILE A 145 -15.07 28.56 6.20
CA ILE A 145 -14.42 27.57 5.34
C ILE A 145 -15.38 26.39 5.23
N ASN A 146 -16.22 26.35 4.20
CA ASN A 146 -17.21 25.30 4.01
C ASN A 146 -16.63 24.19 3.12
N GLY A 147 -15.58 23.54 3.61
CA GLY A 147 -14.94 22.40 2.94
C GLY A 147 -13.75 22.75 2.04
N PHE A 148 -13.31 21.76 1.26
CA PHE A 148 -12.03 21.78 0.53
C PHE A 148 -11.99 22.82 -0.59
N SER A 149 -13.11 23.04 -1.29
CA SER A 149 -13.23 24.05 -2.35
C SER A 149 -13.01 25.48 -1.85
N ASP A 150 -13.28 25.74 -0.58
CA ASP A 150 -13.04 27.05 0.05
C ASP A 150 -11.62 27.14 0.63
N ALA A 151 -11.11 26.03 1.18
CA ALA A 151 -9.79 25.98 1.82
C ALA A 151 -8.64 26.09 0.80
N GLN A 152 -8.70 25.33 -0.30
CA GLN A 152 -7.66 25.28 -1.33
C GLN A 152 -7.27 26.65 -1.90
N PRO A 153 -8.21 27.46 -2.44
CA PRO A 153 -7.84 28.76 -3.01
C PRO A 153 -7.30 29.73 -1.96
N ARG A 154 -7.73 29.61 -0.70
CA ARG A 154 -7.22 30.47 0.40
C ARG A 154 -5.81 30.07 0.81
N ALA A 155 -5.55 28.76 0.95
CA ALA A 155 -4.22 28.23 1.22
C ALA A 155 -3.24 28.58 0.09
N ALA A 156 -3.67 28.47 -1.17
CA ALA A 156 -2.88 28.87 -2.33
C ALA A 156 -2.54 30.37 -2.31
N ARG A 157 -3.49 31.25 -1.97
CA ARG A 157 -3.25 32.69 -1.80
C ARG A 157 -2.29 32.99 -0.65
N PHE A 158 -2.38 32.26 0.45
CA PHE A 158 -1.45 32.40 1.57
C PHE A 158 -0.04 31.96 1.16
N LYS A 159 0.09 30.77 0.55
CA LYS A 159 1.35 30.24 0.01
C LYS A 159 2.00 31.23 -0.96
N ALA A 160 1.23 31.85 -1.84
CA ALA A 160 1.71 32.88 -2.76
C ALA A 160 2.19 34.16 -2.06
N ARG A 161 1.58 34.55 -0.93
CA ARG A 161 2.02 35.72 -0.14
C ARG A 161 3.31 35.45 0.64
N VAL A 162 3.51 34.23 1.11
CA VAL A 162 4.69 33.84 1.90
C VAL A 162 5.85 33.34 1.04
N ALA A 163 5.59 32.89 -0.18
CA ALA A 163 6.64 32.50 -1.13
C ALA A 163 7.61 33.66 -1.38
N GLY A 164 8.88 33.46 -1.03
CA GLY A 164 9.94 34.48 -1.17
C GLY A 164 10.08 35.43 0.01
N ARG A 165 9.28 35.30 1.08
CA ARG A 165 9.52 36.01 2.34
C ARG A 165 10.37 35.13 3.26
N THR A 166 11.58 35.57 3.56
CA THR A 166 12.35 35.02 4.67
C THR A 166 11.93 35.75 5.95
N MET A 167 11.47 35.00 6.95
CA MET A 167 11.38 35.52 8.32
C MET A 167 12.59 35.02 9.10
N PRO A 168 13.18 35.86 9.96
CA PRO A 168 12.87 37.29 10.17
C PRO A 168 13.27 38.15 8.96
N PRO A 169 12.73 39.39 8.81
CA PRO A 169 13.30 40.36 7.88
C PRO A 169 14.78 40.58 8.19
N ALA A 170 15.59 40.97 7.20
CA ALA A 170 17.05 41.03 7.31
C ALA A 170 17.60 41.86 8.49
N SER A 171 16.78 42.70 9.11
CA SER A 171 17.10 43.54 10.27
C SER A 171 16.68 42.95 11.63
N ALA A 172 16.05 41.78 11.69
CA ALA A 172 15.59 41.16 12.92
C ALA A 172 16.33 39.83 13.21
N THR A 173 16.54 39.56 14.49
CA THR A 173 17.18 38.32 14.96
C THR A 173 16.28 37.13 14.68
N ALA A 174 16.87 36.05 14.14
CA ALA A 174 16.13 34.83 13.88
C ALA A 174 15.81 34.12 15.20
N LEU A 175 14.62 33.51 15.27
CA LEU A 175 14.29 32.60 16.35
C LEU A 175 15.26 31.43 16.34
N THR A 176 15.64 30.96 17.52
CA THR A 176 16.39 29.70 17.63
C THR A 176 15.46 28.54 17.27
N ASN A 177 16.04 27.40 16.85
CA ASN A 177 15.26 26.19 16.57
C ASN A 177 14.40 25.79 17.78
N GLN A 178 14.92 25.93 19.00
CA GLN A 178 14.18 25.66 20.23
C GLN A 178 12.95 26.57 20.40
N GLN A 179 13.06 27.85 20.04
CA GLN A 179 11.93 28.78 20.08
C GLN A 179 10.88 28.43 19.01
N ILE A 180 11.34 28.01 17.82
CA ILE A 180 10.45 27.56 16.72
C ILE A 180 9.68 26.31 17.17
N ASP A 181 10.35 25.32 17.77
CA ASP A 181 9.73 24.07 18.22
C ASP A 181 8.66 24.33 19.29
N ILE A 182 8.90 25.26 20.21
CA ILE A 182 7.90 25.67 21.23
C ILE A 182 6.67 26.29 20.57
N ILE A 183 6.86 27.15 19.57
CA ILE A 183 5.75 27.79 18.85
C ILE A 183 4.96 26.74 18.07
N VAL A 184 5.64 25.84 17.35
CA VAL A 184 4.99 24.75 16.61
C VAL A 184 4.18 23.87 17.55
N ALA A 185 4.76 23.43 18.66
CA ALA A 185 4.06 22.63 19.65
C ALA A 185 2.83 23.36 20.23
N TRP A 186 2.91 24.66 20.48
CA TRP A 186 1.75 25.44 20.95
C TRP A 186 0.64 25.56 19.89
N VAL A 187 1.00 25.78 18.62
CA VAL A 187 0.04 25.79 17.50
C VAL A 187 -0.63 24.43 17.35
N ASP A 188 0.14 23.34 17.40
CA ASP A 188 -0.36 21.97 17.26
C ASP A 188 -1.29 21.57 18.42
N ASN A 189 -1.07 22.14 19.61
CA ASN A 189 -1.97 22.01 20.75
C ASN A 189 -3.21 22.91 20.67
N GLY A 190 -3.42 23.59 19.54
CA GLY A 190 -4.63 24.35 19.25
C GLY A 190 -4.61 25.78 19.78
N ALA A 191 -3.44 26.34 20.06
CA ALA A 191 -3.26 27.75 20.41
C ALA A 191 -4.25 28.26 21.47
N GLN A 192 -4.33 27.53 22.59
CA GLN A 192 -5.44 27.53 23.54
C GLN A 192 -5.79 28.89 24.21
N ASP A 193 -4.90 29.88 24.18
CA ASP A 193 -5.01 31.13 24.96
C ASP A 193 -4.97 32.43 24.11
N ASN A 194 -5.45 32.38 22.86
CA ASN A 194 -5.58 33.58 22.01
C ASN A 194 -6.92 34.29 22.14
#